data_AF-A0A850SK37-F1
#
_entry.id   AF-A0A850SK37-F1
#
_cell.length_a   1.000
_cell.length_b   1.000
_cell.length_c   1.000
_cell.angle_alpha   90.00
_cell.angle_beta   90.00
_cell.angle_gamma   90.00
#
_symmetry.space_group_name_H-M   'P 1'
#
loop_
_entity.id
_entity.type
_entity.pdbx_description
1 polymer ?
#
loop_
_entity_poly.entity_id
_entity_poly.type
_entity_poly.pdbx_seq_one_letter_code
_entity_poly.pdbx_strand_id
1 'polypeptide(L)'
;MFEVRYTDLAARIGRLETPHGAVETPAFVPVVHPVKQTIAPQFLKKMGFDLVITNAYITLKQYGDEARKRGIHDIIGFDGAVMTDSGGYQVLEYGSVEVEPADMAQFEKDIKSDIPIPLDKPTGYGLPYELAKEYVGTTLANCDTTLRTVGKTDAIWIGPVQGAEHFDLVEHSARALDDMGFQMMALGSPVELMEAYEFATLARMIAHAKKAIPAKPVHLFGAGHPLTIPLAIALGCDTFDSASYMLYAKDDRYMHANGTVRLGELAYLPCQCAVCASYTASELRSLDRDRRMVEVARHNLHVLKAEVDATKQAIMDGRLWEYVMQKARAHPKLMEAVQLFANDEFGYLAEGTPAFKEKAIFFFDAIDQHRPEARRYRKLVSEFASRKKSLVLFPEGEIHPFYSTRGFREIAKKFPGAQIATYNPFLGIIPAEISDVFPASHNVTARAERDVADYPTFVESLTGFVANNGFSDIVAVADPFMKQAIAEAKLKARVEDYSDHVIERL
;
A
#
# COMPACT_ATOMS: atom_id res chain seq x y z
N MET A 1 19.96 -10.13 -2.20
CA MET A 1 19.26 -10.72 -1.03
C MET A 1 18.22 -9.72 -0.54
N PHE A 2 17.00 -10.15 -0.19
CA PHE A 2 15.96 -9.27 0.38
C PHE A 2 15.57 -9.77 1.77
N GLU A 3 15.76 -8.92 2.78
CA GLU A 3 15.43 -9.21 4.18
C GLU A 3 14.27 -8.32 4.63
N VAL A 4 13.17 -8.91 5.09
CA VAL A 4 12.04 -8.16 5.66
C VAL A 4 12.27 -7.96 7.15
N ARG A 5 12.14 -6.72 7.64
CA ARG A 5 12.37 -6.35 9.04
C ARG A 5 11.07 -6.03 9.79
N TYR A 6 10.16 -5.30 9.14
CA TYR A 6 8.88 -4.90 9.73
C TYR A 6 7.78 -5.00 8.69
N THR A 7 6.57 -5.31 9.15
CA THR A 7 5.39 -5.43 8.30
C THR A 7 4.17 -4.79 8.95
N ASP A 8 3.31 -4.22 8.12
CA ASP A 8 1.94 -3.87 8.46
C ASP A 8 1.10 -3.93 7.18
N LEU A 9 -0.08 -4.55 7.23
CA LEU A 9 -0.81 -5.01 6.03
C LEU A 9 0.12 -5.85 5.15
N ALA A 10 0.15 -5.66 3.84
CA ALA A 10 1.14 -6.32 2.98
C ALA A 10 2.45 -5.52 2.83
N ALA A 11 2.57 -4.36 3.47
CA ALA A 11 3.77 -3.53 3.38
C ALA A 11 4.95 -4.16 4.12
N ARG A 12 6.15 -3.90 3.59
CA ARG A 12 7.40 -4.46 4.11
C ARG A 12 8.48 -3.37 4.17
N ILE A 13 8.94 -3.07 5.38
CA ILE A 13 10.23 -2.41 5.54
C ILE A 13 11.29 -3.48 5.46
N GLY A 14 12.14 -3.40 4.44
CA GLY A 14 13.13 -4.42 4.16
C GLY A 14 14.46 -3.84 3.70
N ARG A 15 15.44 -4.72 3.53
CA ARG A 15 16.78 -4.39 3.06
C ARG A 15 17.08 -5.23 1.82
N LEU A 16 17.28 -4.56 0.68
CA LEU A 16 17.63 -5.16 -0.60
C LEU A 16 19.14 -4.96 -0.86
N GLU A 17 19.91 -6.04 -0.85
CA GLU A 17 21.34 -6.00 -1.20
C GLU A 17 21.52 -5.94 -2.71
N THR A 18 22.19 -4.90 -3.21
CA THR A 18 22.63 -4.75 -4.60
C THR A 18 24.18 -4.72 -4.69
N PRO A 19 24.77 -4.87 -5.88
CA PRO A 19 26.23 -4.78 -6.04
C PRO A 19 26.83 -3.44 -5.57
N HIS A 20 26.08 -2.33 -5.66
CA HIS A 20 26.53 -1.00 -5.23
C HIS A 20 25.87 -0.49 -3.93
N GLY A 21 25.42 -1.41 -3.07
CA GLY A 21 25.00 -1.10 -1.70
C GLY A 21 23.63 -1.64 -1.34
N ALA A 22 23.21 -1.38 -0.11
CA ALA A 22 21.91 -1.80 0.36
C ALA A 22 20.87 -0.69 0.15
N VAL A 23 19.67 -1.07 -0.28
CA VAL A 23 18.52 -0.18 -0.44
C VAL A 23 17.47 -0.57 0.59
N GLU A 24 17.04 0.39 1.41
CA GLU A 24 15.95 0.17 2.35
C GLU A 24 14.59 0.40 1.67
N THR A 25 13.75 -0.64 1.66
CA THR A 25 12.38 -0.57 1.12
C THR A 25 11.37 -0.18 2.21
N PRO A 26 10.21 0.41 1.87
CA PRO A 26 9.82 0.87 0.54
C PRO A 26 10.67 2.04 0.02
N ALA A 27 10.98 2.09 -1.27
CA ALA A 27 11.83 3.15 -1.84
C ALA A 27 11.23 3.79 -3.10
N PHE A 28 11.15 5.13 -3.11
CA PHE A 28 10.94 5.86 -4.35
C PHE A 28 12.25 5.93 -5.14
N VAL A 29 12.19 5.65 -6.43
CA VAL A 29 13.33 5.52 -7.34
C VAL A 29 13.27 6.64 -8.39
N PRO A 30 13.99 7.76 -8.22
CA PRO A 30 13.95 8.84 -9.19
C PRO A 30 14.48 8.40 -10.56
N VAL A 31 13.74 8.74 -11.62
CA VAL A 31 14.22 8.55 -12.99
C VAL A 31 15.29 9.61 -13.31
N VAL A 32 16.46 9.15 -13.74
CA VAL A 32 17.59 9.98 -14.20
C VAL A 32 17.78 9.75 -15.70
N HIS A 33 17.63 10.80 -16.49
CA HIS A 33 17.92 10.72 -17.92
C HIS A 33 19.44 10.62 -18.15
N PRO A 34 19.95 9.67 -18.95
CA PRO A 34 21.39 9.43 -19.05
C PRO A 34 22.17 10.62 -19.63
N VAL A 35 21.56 11.36 -20.57
CA VAL A 35 22.13 12.58 -21.17
C VAL A 35 21.73 13.90 -20.46
N LYS A 36 20.42 14.13 -20.25
CA LYS A 36 19.89 15.43 -19.81
C LYS A 36 19.56 15.43 -18.32
N GLN A 37 20.57 15.65 -17.50
CA GLN A 37 20.46 15.61 -16.03
C GLN A 37 20.20 17.01 -15.45
N THR A 38 18.97 17.49 -15.51
CA THR A 38 18.59 18.79 -14.94
C THR A 38 18.81 18.84 -13.42
N ILE A 39 18.52 17.72 -12.74
CA ILE A 39 18.86 17.53 -11.33
C ILE A 39 20.10 16.64 -11.27
N ALA A 40 21.15 17.14 -10.62
CA ALA A 40 22.40 16.40 -10.46
C ALA A 40 22.18 15.12 -9.63
N PRO A 41 22.66 13.94 -10.06
CA PRO A 41 22.48 12.71 -9.29
C PRO A 41 23.10 12.73 -7.89
N GLN A 42 24.16 13.52 -7.67
CA GLN A 42 24.72 13.72 -6.33
C GLN A 42 23.75 14.46 -5.39
N PHE A 43 22.84 15.28 -5.92
CA PHE A 43 21.78 15.88 -5.12
C PHE A 43 20.77 14.82 -4.67
N LEU A 44 20.39 13.89 -5.57
CA LEU A 44 19.51 12.77 -5.22
C LEU A 44 20.13 11.91 -4.11
N LYS A 45 21.42 11.59 -4.22
CA LYS A 45 22.15 10.85 -3.18
C LYS A 45 22.13 11.59 -1.83
N LYS A 46 22.37 12.90 -1.83
CA LYS A 46 22.32 13.75 -0.62
C LYS A 46 20.92 13.82 0.02
N MET A 47 19.86 13.66 -0.77
CA MET A 47 18.49 13.56 -0.26
C MET A 47 18.17 12.19 0.37
N GLY A 48 19.08 11.22 0.26
CA GLY A 48 18.87 9.85 0.75
C GLY A 48 18.16 8.94 -0.26
N PHE A 49 18.24 9.24 -1.56
CA PHE A 49 17.89 8.25 -2.58
C PHE A 49 19.11 7.37 -2.85
N ASP A 50 19.04 6.10 -2.41
CA ASP A 50 20.12 5.12 -2.58
C ASP A 50 20.00 4.28 -3.86
N LEU A 51 18.88 4.43 -4.57
CA LEU A 51 18.57 3.76 -5.83
C LEU A 51 17.97 4.78 -6.81
N VAL A 52 18.47 4.77 -8.04
CA VAL A 52 17.89 5.53 -9.18
C VAL A 52 17.62 4.59 -10.34
N ILE A 53 16.74 4.99 -11.25
CA ILE A 53 16.51 4.27 -12.51
C ILE A 53 16.94 5.14 -13.69
N THR A 54 17.49 4.52 -14.71
CA THR A 54 17.78 5.17 -16.00
C THR A 54 17.40 4.24 -17.16
N ASN A 55 17.56 4.70 -18.39
CA ASN A 55 17.12 3.97 -19.57
C ASN A 55 18.33 3.43 -20.36
N ALA A 56 18.44 2.10 -20.42
CA ALA A 56 19.51 1.40 -21.12
C ALA A 56 19.44 1.63 -22.63
N TYR A 57 18.25 1.68 -23.24
CA TYR A 57 18.11 1.92 -24.67
C TYR A 57 18.64 3.29 -25.10
N ILE A 58 18.27 4.35 -24.39
CA ILE A 58 18.81 5.69 -24.63
C ILE A 58 20.32 5.69 -24.43
N THR A 59 20.81 5.01 -23.39
CA THR A 59 22.25 4.91 -23.12
C THR A 59 23.00 4.22 -24.26
N LEU A 60 22.46 3.11 -24.78
CA LEU A 60 23.00 2.38 -25.92
C LEU A 60 23.09 3.28 -27.16
N LYS A 61 22.00 3.98 -27.51
CA LYS A 61 21.95 4.83 -28.70
C LYS A 61 22.87 6.05 -28.61
N GLN A 62 23.10 6.59 -27.41
CA GLN A 62 23.86 7.82 -27.21
C GLN A 62 25.36 7.58 -26.95
N TYR A 63 25.69 6.50 -26.22
CA TYR A 63 27.06 6.25 -25.75
C TYR A 63 27.66 4.94 -26.29
N GLY A 64 26.83 3.94 -26.64
CA GLY A 64 27.29 2.67 -27.21
C GLY A 64 28.44 2.03 -26.42
N ASP A 65 29.57 1.79 -27.09
CA ASP A 65 30.77 1.20 -26.49
C ASP A 65 31.39 2.04 -25.38
N GLU A 66 31.17 3.34 -25.37
CA GLU A 66 31.67 4.21 -24.30
C GLU A 66 30.98 3.89 -22.97
N ALA A 67 29.67 3.60 -23.00
CA ALA A 67 28.95 3.13 -21.82
C ALA A 67 29.44 1.76 -21.35
N ARG A 68 29.81 0.85 -22.27
CA ARG A 68 30.39 -0.45 -21.90
C ARG A 68 31.73 -0.31 -21.17
N LYS A 69 32.56 0.66 -21.58
CA LYS A 69 33.87 0.92 -20.95
C LYS A 69 33.73 1.58 -19.59
N ARG A 70 32.86 2.59 -19.48
CA ARG A 70 32.70 3.44 -18.29
C ARG A 70 31.79 2.82 -17.24
N GLY A 71 30.79 2.04 -17.65
CA GLY A 71 29.71 1.55 -16.80
C GLY A 71 28.65 2.64 -16.54
N ILE A 72 27.43 2.20 -16.20
CA ILE A 72 26.28 3.09 -16.07
C ILE A 72 26.47 4.13 -14.96
N HIS A 73 27.13 3.75 -13.86
CA HIS A 73 27.41 4.63 -12.72
C HIS A 73 28.24 5.86 -13.10
N ASP A 74 29.26 5.70 -13.95
CA ASP A 74 30.07 6.81 -14.44
C ASP A 74 29.32 7.60 -15.53
N ILE A 75 28.55 6.93 -16.39
CA ILE A 75 27.70 7.62 -17.38
C ILE A 75 26.74 8.59 -16.69
N ILE A 76 26.06 8.16 -15.61
CA ILE A 76 25.12 9.01 -14.91
C ILE A 76 25.74 9.79 -13.73
N GLY A 77 26.96 9.46 -13.30
CA GLY A 77 27.60 10.10 -12.14
C GLY A 77 26.91 9.79 -10.80
N PHE A 78 26.43 8.56 -10.60
CA PHE A 78 25.74 8.13 -9.38
C PHE A 78 26.48 6.96 -8.72
N ASP A 79 26.76 7.10 -7.42
CA ASP A 79 27.59 6.17 -6.63
C ASP A 79 26.77 5.19 -5.77
N GLY A 80 25.44 5.22 -5.88
CA GLY A 80 24.54 4.21 -5.31
C GLY A 80 24.08 3.18 -6.34
N ALA A 81 23.02 2.44 -6.00
CA ALA A 81 22.45 1.42 -6.87
C ALA A 81 21.76 2.02 -8.10
N VAL A 82 21.92 1.38 -9.26
CA VAL A 82 21.31 1.81 -10.53
C VAL A 82 20.47 0.70 -11.14
N MET A 83 19.18 0.99 -11.30
CA MET A 83 18.24 0.20 -12.08
C MET A 83 18.25 0.67 -13.53
N THR A 84 18.10 -0.24 -14.48
CA THR A 84 17.99 0.11 -15.91
C THR A 84 16.71 -0.45 -16.53
N ASP A 85 15.93 0.43 -17.14
CA ASP A 85 14.85 0.06 -18.04
C ASP A 85 15.41 -0.18 -19.45
N SER A 86 15.11 -1.35 -20.02
CA SER A 86 15.49 -1.77 -21.38
C SER A 86 14.81 -0.98 -22.49
N GLY A 87 13.84 -0.14 -22.13
CA GLY A 87 13.14 0.75 -23.05
C GLY A 87 11.81 0.20 -23.56
N GLY A 88 11.18 -0.71 -22.80
CA GLY A 88 9.81 -1.15 -23.07
C GLY A 88 8.85 0.04 -23.18
N TYR A 89 9.04 1.09 -22.37
CA TYR A 89 8.25 2.32 -22.49
C TYR A 89 8.39 3.01 -23.87
N GLN A 90 9.55 2.97 -24.53
CA GLN A 90 9.70 3.49 -25.88
C GLN A 90 8.93 2.66 -26.92
N VAL A 91 8.65 1.39 -26.65
CA VAL A 91 7.74 0.58 -27.49
C VAL A 91 6.31 1.12 -27.41
N LEU A 92 5.86 1.57 -26.24
CA LEU A 92 4.54 2.22 -26.09
C LEU A 92 4.49 3.56 -26.84
N GLU A 93 5.54 4.37 -26.74
CA GLU A 93 5.56 5.73 -27.32
C GLU A 93 5.79 5.72 -28.85
N TYR A 94 6.67 4.84 -29.34
CA TYR A 94 7.14 4.84 -30.74
C TYR A 94 6.79 3.56 -31.52
N GLY A 95 6.13 2.59 -30.90
CA GLY A 95 5.65 1.35 -31.53
C GLY A 95 6.69 0.23 -31.68
N SER A 96 7.99 0.54 -31.64
CA SER A 96 9.06 -0.48 -31.63
C SER A 96 10.39 0.07 -31.11
N VAL A 97 11.23 -0.81 -30.60
CA VAL A 97 12.65 -0.54 -30.36
C VAL A 97 13.49 -1.38 -31.33
N GLU A 98 14.50 -0.79 -31.94
CA GLU A 98 15.40 -1.48 -32.87
C GLU A 98 16.56 -2.12 -32.11
N VAL A 99 16.26 -3.12 -31.27
CA VAL A 99 17.26 -3.90 -30.53
C VAL A 99 16.70 -5.29 -30.19
N GLU A 100 17.52 -6.32 -30.41
CA GLU A 100 17.15 -7.68 -30.05
C GLU A 100 17.26 -7.90 -28.54
N PRO A 101 16.42 -8.75 -27.92
CA PRO A 101 16.44 -9.00 -26.47
C PRO A 101 17.81 -9.45 -25.95
N ALA A 102 18.53 -10.29 -26.70
CA ALA A 102 19.86 -10.77 -26.33
C ALA A 102 20.90 -9.63 -26.33
N ASP A 103 20.84 -8.73 -27.32
CA ASP A 103 21.78 -7.61 -27.43
C ASP A 103 21.55 -6.58 -26.32
N MET A 104 20.29 -6.30 -25.99
CA MET A 104 19.93 -5.44 -24.86
C MET A 104 20.40 -6.05 -23.53
N ALA A 105 20.11 -7.33 -23.30
CA ALA A 105 20.52 -8.03 -22.10
C ALA A 105 22.05 -8.03 -21.91
N GLN A 106 22.80 -8.27 -23.00
CA GLN A 106 24.25 -8.20 -22.98
C GLN A 106 24.74 -6.77 -22.73
N PHE A 107 24.08 -5.75 -23.30
CA PHE A 107 24.42 -4.36 -23.04
C PHE A 107 24.21 -3.95 -21.58
N GLU A 108 23.06 -4.27 -20.98
CA GLU A 108 22.79 -3.99 -19.56
C GLU A 108 23.81 -4.65 -18.62
N LYS A 109 24.23 -5.87 -18.96
CA LYS A 109 25.32 -6.58 -18.27
C LYS A 109 26.65 -5.85 -18.43
N ASP A 110 27.01 -5.44 -19.64
CA ASP A 110 28.29 -4.79 -19.94
C ASP A 110 28.41 -3.41 -19.29
N ILE A 111 27.30 -2.67 -19.17
CA ILE A 111 27.27 -1.39 -18.44
C ILE A 111 27.18 -1.56 -16.93
N LYS A 112 27.16 -2.80 -16.42
CA LYS A 112 27.15 -3.13 -14.99
C LYS A 112 25.93 -2.56 -14.25
N SER A 113 24.75 -2.68 -14.84
CA SER A 113 23.50 -2.37 -14.13
C SER A 113 23.34 -3.25 -12.89
N ASP A 114 22.91 -2.67 -11.78
CA ASP A 114 22.65 -3.41 -10.53
C ASP A 114 21.34 -4.17 -10.59
N ILE A 115 20.33 -3.54 -11.19
CA ILE A 115 18.96 -4.02 -11.25
C ILE A 115 18.43 -3.84 -12.69
N PRO A 116 18.90 -4.65 -13.65
CA PRO A 116 18.45 -4.57 -15.03
C PRO A 116 17.07 -5.21 -15.23
N ILE A 117 16.34 -4.69 -16.21
CA ILE A 117 14.99 -5.12 -16.54
C ILE A 117 15.00 -5.64 -17.98
N PRO A 118 14.71 -6.94 -18.22
CA PRO A 118 14.67 -7.52 -19.56
C PRO A 118 13.80 -6.71 -20.52
N LEU A 119 14.08 -6.80 -21.82
CA LEU A 119 13.25 -6.19 -22.85
C LEU A 119 11.86 -6.83 -22.87
N ASP A 120 10.87 -6.12 -22.34
CA ASP A 120 9.48 -6.54 -22.29
C ASP A 120 8.62 -5.85 -23.35
N LYS A 121 7.39 -6.34 -23.50
CA LYS A 121 6.38 -5.74 -24.38
C LYS A 121 5.24 -5.24 -23.50
N PRO A 122 5.21 -3.94 -23.15
CA PRO A 122 4.24 -3.45 -22.18
C PRO A 122 2.79 -3.61 -22.64
N THR A 123 1.97 -4.22 -21.80
CA THR A 123 0.52 -4.33 -22.02
C THR A 123 -0.15 -3.04 -21.58
N GLY A 124 -0.44 -2.12 -22.51
CA GLY A 124 -1.20 -0.89 -22.21
C GLY A 124 -2.64 -1.16 -21.74
N TYR A 125 -3.23 -0.16 -21.10
CA TYR A 125 -4.60 -0.19 -20.59
C TYR A 125 -5.62 -0.14 -21.74
N GLY A 126 -6.62 -1.03 -21.70
CA GLY A 126 -7.65 -1.15 -22.73
C GLY A 126 -7.27 -2.04 -23.91
N LEU A 127 -6.14 -2.76 -23.83
CA LEU A 127 -5.77 -3.73 -24.86
C LEU A 127 -6.71 -4.94 -24.87
N PRO A 128 -7.15 -5.41 -26.06
CA PRO A 128 -7.93 -6.64 -26.16
C PRO A 128 -7.19 -7.84 -25.55
N TYR A 129 -7.93 -8.71 -24.86
CA TYR A 129 -7.38 -9.86 -24.13
C TYR A 129 -6.39 -10.70 -24.94
N GLU A 130 -6.72 -11.07 -26.19
CA GLU A 130 -5.84 -11.90 -27.03
C GLU A 130 -4.52 -11.19 -27.37
N LEU A 131 -4.55 -9.87 -27.55
CA LEU A 131 -3.34 -9.09 -27.81
C LEU A 131 -2.51 -8.93 -26.52
N ALA A 132 -3.15 -8.69 -25.38
CA ALA A 132 -2.50 -8.68 -24.07
C ALA A 132 -1.80 -10.02 -23.79
N LYS A 133 -2.45 -11.14 -24.11
CA LYS A 133 -1.90 -12.49 -23.99
C LYS A 133 -0.67 -12.71 -24.89
N GLU A 134 -0.71 -12.23 -26.13
CA GLU A 134 0.46 -12.24 -27.03
C GLU A 134 1.63 -11.43 -26.43
N TYR A 135 1.35 -10.28 -25.83
CA TYR A 135 2.37 -9.41 -25.25
C TYR A 135 3.02 -10.04 -24.02
N VAL A 136 2.22 -10.69 -23.16
CA VAL A 136 2.71 -11.52 -22.06
C VAL A 136 3.59 -12.65 -22.60
N GLY A 137 3.14 -13.38 -23.64
CA GLY A 137 3.93 -14.45 -24.25
C GLY A 137 5.28 -13.97 -24.82
N THR A 138 5.28 -12.83 -25.51
CA THR A 138 6.51 -12.19 -26.03
C THR A 138 7.45 -11.83 -24.88
N THR A 139 6.92 -11.20 -23.83
CA THR A 139 7.69 -10.80 -22.65
C THR A 139 8.36 -12.01 -21.99
N LEU A 140 7.63 -13.11 -21.80
CA LEU A 140 8.17 -14.35 -21.22
C LEU A 140 9.28 -14.97 -22.10
N ALA A 141 9.11 -14.96 -23.42
CA ALA A 141 10.12 -15.45 -24.36
C ALA A 141 11.41 -14.61 -24.33
N ASN A 142 11.27 -13.28 -24.24
CA ASN A 142 12.40 -12.36 -24.11
C ASN A 142 13.12 -12.55 -22.77
N CYS A 143 12.39 -12.82 -21.69
CA CYS A 143 12.94 -13.10 -20.37
C CYS A 143 13.77 -14.40 -20.36
N ASP A 144 13.27 -15.49 -20.97
CA ASP A 144 14.05 -16.73 -21.12
C ASP A 144 15.33 -16.50 -21.94
N THR A 145 15.24 -15.74 -23.03
CA THR A 145 16.40 -15.35 -23.85
C THR A 145 17.41 -14.53 -23.05
N THR A 146 16.92 -13.60 -22.22
CA THR A 146 17.73 -12.74 -21.37
C THR A 146 18.52 -13.58 -20.37
N LEU A 147 17.85 -14.47 -19.62
CA LEU A 147 18.50 -15.32 -18.61
C LEU A 147 19.57 -16.24 -19.22
N ARG A 148 19.31 -16.79 -20.41
CA ARG A 148 20.30 -17.62 -21.14
C ARG A 148 21.52 -16.83 -21.58
N THR A 149 21.31 -15.60 -22.04
CA THR A 149 22.38 -14.70 -22.51
C THR A 149 23.28 -14.25 -21.35
N VAL A 150 22.67 -13.81 -20.25
CA VAL A 150 23.42 -13.17 -19.15
C VAL A 150 24.07 -14.20 -18.23
N GLY A 151 23.49 -15.41 -18.14
CA GLY A 151 23.96 -16.47 -17.26
C GLY A 151 23.95 -16.03 -15.79
N LYS A 152 24.88 -16.57 -14.99
CA LYS A 152 25.02 -16.17 -13.59
C LYS A 152 25.65 -14.78 -13.49
N THR A 153 25.03 -13.91 -12.70
CA THR A 153 25.48 -12.54 -12.43
C THR A 153 25.17 -12.16 -10.99
N ASP A 154 25.83 -11.13 -10.49
CA ASP A 154 25.55 -10.51 -9.17
C ASP A 154 24.40 -9.49 -9.24
N ALA A 155 24.01 -9.07 -10.45
CA ALA A 155 22.88 -8.16 -10.67
C ALA A 155 21.54 -8.82 -10.35
N ILE A 156 20.59 -8.03 -9.84
CA ILE A 156 19.21 -8.47 -9.57
C ILE A 156 18.38 -8.24 -10.83
N TRP A 157 18.31 -9.24 -11.70
CA TRP A 157 17.37 -9.18 -12.84
C TRP A 157 15.93 -9.19 -12.33
N ILE A 158 15.14 -8.24 -12.82
CA ILE A 158 13.73 -8.10 -12.49
C ILE A 158 12.86 -8.84 -13.52
N GLY A 159 11.87 -9.59 -13.08
CA GLY A 159 10.84 -10.17 -13.94
C GLY A 159 9.71 -9.17 -14.22
N PRO A 160 9.51 -8.70 -15.47
CA PRO A 160 8.46 -7.74 -15.82
C PRO A 160 7.10 -8.44 -15.99
N VAL A 161 6.27 -8.35 -14.95
CA VAL A 161 4.89 -8.85 -14.92
C VAL A 161 4.00 -7.97 -15.79
N GLN A 162 3.37 -8.57 -16.79
CA GLN A 162 2.48 -7.91 -17.76
C GLN A 162 1.06 -8.48 -17.69
N GLY A 163 0.11 -7.83 -18.35
CA GLY A 163 -1.30 -8.26 -18.41
C GLY A 163 -2.33 -7.16 -18.13
N ALA A 164 -1.92 -6.04 -17.52
CA ALA A 164 -2.77 -4.89 -17.22
C ALA A 164 -4.08 -5.28 -16.49
N GLU A 165 -5.24 -4.84 -16.97
CA GLU A 165 -6.56 -5.12 -16.38
C GLU A 165 -7.01 -6.58 -16.48
N HIS A 166 -6.31 -7.42 -17.26
CA HIS A 166 -6.60 -8.85 -17.40
C HIS A 166 -5.90 -9.62 -16.28
N PHE A 167 -6.54 -9.65 -15.10
CA PHE A 167 -5.92 -10.14 -13.86
C PHE A 167 -5.44 -11.60 -13.91
N ASP A 168 -6.07 -12.45 -14.71
CA ASP A 168 -5.62 -13.82 -14.96
C ASP A 168 -4.28 -13.87 -15.72
N LEU A 169 -4.07 -12.93 -16.65
CA LEU A 169 -2.79 -12.77 -17.33
C LEU A 169 -1.71 -12.22 -16.38
N VAL A 170 -2.06 -11.32 -15.46
CA VAL A 170 -1.16 -10.84 -14.40
C VAL A 170 -0.70 -12.00 -13.52
N GLU A 171 -1.63 -12.85 -13.05
CA GLU A 171 -1.29 -14.05 -12.28
C GLU A 171 -0.42 -15.02 -13.08
N HIS A 172 -0.76 -15.27 -14.35
CA HIS A 172 0.00 -16.16 -15.24
C HIS A 172 1.43 -15.66 -15.47
N SER A 173 1.58 -14.37 -15.80
CA SER A 173 2.87 -13.73 -16.04
C SER A 173 3.75 -13.78 -14.78
N ALA A 174 3.19 -13.44 -13.62
CA ALA A 174 3.92 -13.48 -12.35
C ALA A 174 4.41 -14.89 -11.99
N ARG A 175 3.56 -15.92 -12.13
CA ARG A 175 3.96 -17.32 -11.87
C ARG A 175 5.05 -17.80 -12.82
N ALA A 176 4.91 -17.52 -14.12
CA ALA A 176 5.90 -17.93 -15.11
C ALA A 176 7.28 -17.30 -14.86
N LEU A 177 7.31 -16.02 -14.48
CA LEU A 177 8.55 -15.34 -14.11
C LEU A 177 9.11 -15.87 -12.77
N ASP A 178 8.24 -16.25 -11.83
CA ASP A 178 8.65 -16.88 -10.58
C ASP A 178 9.37 -18.20 -10.82
N ASP A 179 8.78 -19.05 -11.67
CA ASP A 179 9.30 -20.35 -12.10
C ASP A 179 10.63 -20.23 -12.86
N MET A 180 10.84 -19.13 -13.60
CA MET A 180 12.12 -18.81 -14.27
C MET A 180 13.23 -18.44 -13.27
N GLY A 181 12.89 -18.12 -12.02
CA GLY A 181 13.86 -17.83 -10.96
C GLY A 181 14.24 -16.35 -10.79
N PHE A 182 13.47 -15.40 -11.36
CA PHE A 182 13.69 -13.97 -11.13
C PHE A 182 13.61 -13.62 -9.64
N GLN A 183 14.53 -12.81 -9.13
CA GLN A 183 14.64 -12.54 -7.68
C GLN A 183 13.74 -11.39 -7.21
N MET A 184 13.33 -10.53 -8.14
CA MET A 184 12.49 -9.37 -7.94
C MET A 184 11.56 -9.26 -9.15
N MET A 185 10.38 -8.66 -8.97
CA MET A 185 9.35 -8.56 -10.00
C MET A 185 8.97 -7.09 -10.22
N ALA A 186 8.65 -6.69 -11.44
CA ALA A 186 8.05 -5.39 -11.73
C ALA A 186 6.63 -5.59 -12.19
N LEU A 187 5.68 -4.82 -11.67
CA LEU A 187 4.34 -4.74 -12.25
C LEU A 187 4.34 -3.65 -13.32
N GLY A 188 4.27 -4.08 -14.58
CA GLY A 188 4.32 -3.23 -15.77
C GLY A 188 2.99 -2.54 -16.11
N SER A 189 3.13 -1.45 -16.86
CA SER A 189 2.03 -0.68 -17.47
C SER A 189 0.95 -0.05 -16.56
N PRO A 190 1.20 0.31 -15.29
CA PRO A 190 0.18 0.99 -14.50
C PRO A 190 0.11 2.51 -14.82
N VAL A 191 1.01 3.05 -15.64
CA VAL A 191 1.10 4.51 -15.90
C VAL A 191 -0.21 5.05 -16.46
N GLU A 192 -0.73 4.45 -17.53
CA GLU A 192 -1.99 4.87 -18.16
C GLU A 192 -3.17 4.76 -17.20
N LEU A 193 -3.20 3.72 -16.35
CA LEU A 193 -4.20 3.55 -15.29
C LEU A 193 -4.12 4.67 -14.25
N MET A 194 -2.92 5.04 -13.81
CA MET A 194 -2.72 6.11 -12.84
C MET A 194 -3.07 7.48 -13.42
N GLU A 195 -2.77 7.72 -14.70
CA GLU A 195 -3.18 8.94 -15.40
C GLU A 195 -4.71 9.02 -15.57
N ALA A 196 -5.37 7.88 -15.78
CA ALA A 196 -6.83 7.74 -15.83
C ALA A 196 -7.51 7.70 -14.44
N TYR A 197 -6.74 7.76 -13.34
CA TYR A 197 -7.23 7.61 -11.96
C TYR A 197 -7.95 6.29 -11.69
N GLU A 198 -7.62 5.21 -12.41
CA GLU A 198 -8.18 3.87 -12.24
C GLU A 198 -7.47 3.10 -11.11
N PHE A 199 -7.46 3.69 -9.91
CA PHE A 199 -6.74 3.14 -8.75
C PHE A 199 -7.32 1.83 -8.21
N ALA A 200 -8.61 1.58 -8.41
CA ALA A 200 -9.24 0.31 -8.07
C ALA A 200 -8.65 -0.82 -8.92
N THR A 201 -8.54 -0.63 -10.22
CA THR A 201 -7.89 -1.58 -11.15
C THR A 201 -6.42 -1.80 -10.77
N LEU A 202 -5.69 -0.71 -10.49
CA LEU A 202 -4.31 -0.79 -9.99
C LEU A 202 -4.20 -1.66 -8.72
N ALA A 203 -5.08 -1.45 -7.74
CA ALA A 203 -5.08 -2.20 -6.50
C ALA A 203 -5.29 -3.71 -6.74
N ARG A 204 -6.20 -4.06 -7.66
CA ARG A 204 -6.46 -5.45 -8.05
C ARG A 204 -5.28 -6.07 -8.80
N MET A 205 -4.64 -5.34 -9.72
CA MET A 205 -3.41 -5.82 -10.37
C MET A 205 -2.33 -6.18 -9.35
N ILE A 206 -2.10 -5.31 -8.35
CA ILE A 206 -1.13 -5.57 -7.29
C ILE A 206 -1.56 -6.80 -6.48
N ALA A 207 -2.83 -6.90 -6.08
CA ALA A 207 -3.33 -8.05 -5.32
C ALA A 207 -3.15 -9.38 -6.06
N HIS A 208 -3.47 -9.42 -7.36
CA HIS A 208 -3.30 -10.61 -8.19
C HIS A 208 -1.82 -10.97 -8.40
N ALA A 209 -0.94 -9.99 -8.61
CA ALA A 209 0.49 -10.23 -8.63
C ALA A 209 0.97 -10.80 -7.28
N LYS A 210 0.66 -10.15 -6.15
CA LYS A 210 1.06 -10.60 -4.81
C LYS A 210 0.55 -11.98 -4.44
N LYS A 211 -0.65 -12.35 -4.89
CA LYS A 211 -1.21 -13.70 -4.73
C LYS A 211 -0.37 -14.76 -5.45
N ALA A 212 0.19 -14.44 -6.62
CA ALA A 212 1.09 -15.33 -7.35
C ALA A 212 2.51 -15.36 -6.74
N ILE A 213 3.01 -14.22 -6.26
CA ILE A 213 4.39 -14.02 -5.78
C ILE A 213 4.45 -13.35 -4.39
N PRO A 214 4.03 -14.05 -3.32
CA PRO A 214 3.88 -13.44 -2.00
C PRO A 214 5.20 -12.95 -1.40
N ALA A 215 6.29 -13.72 -1.58
CA ALA A 215 7.56 -13.49 -0.91
C ALA A 215 8.48 -12.48 -1.62
N LYS A 216 8.44 -12.37 -2.95
CA LYS A 216 9.43 -11.58 -3.72
C LYS A 216 9.18 -10.07 -3.60
N PRO A 217 10.24 -9.24 -3.65
CA PRO A 217 10.10 -7.79 -3.75
C PRO A 217 9.46 -7.40 -5.08
N VAL A 218 8.59 -6.39 -5.05
CA VAL A 218 7.81 -5.90 -6.19
C VAL A 218 8.12 -4.44 -6.45
N HIS A 219 8.55 -4.13 -7.66
CA HIS A 219 8.64 -2.80 -8.23
C HIS A 219 7.32 -2.42 -8.89
N LEU A 220 6.80 -1.22 -8.65
CA LEU A 220 5.63 -0.69 -9.36
C LEU A 220 6.08 0.40 -10.32
N PHE A 221 5.99 0.12 -11.63
CA PHE A 221 6.50 1.02 -12.65
C PHE A 221 5.74 2.35 -12.70
N GLY A 222 6.46 3.46 -12.80
CA GLY A 222 5.90 4.78 -13.07
C GLY A 222 5.01 5.38 -11.96
N ALA A 223 4.94 4.73 -10.78
CA ALA A 223 4.18 5.23 -9.64
C ALA A 223 4.89 6.40 -8.96
N GLY A 224 4.61 7.61 -9.47
CA GLY A 224 5.24 8.86 -9.04
C GLY A 224 4.33 9.91 -8.48
N HIS A 225 3.11 9.56 -8.10
CA HIS A 225 2.18 10.51 -7.52
C HIS A 225 2.08 10.27 -6.00
N PRO A 226 2.18 11.32 -5.15
CA PRO A 226 2.13 11.14 -3.70
C PRO A 226 0.90 10.37 -3.20
N LEU A 227 -0.24 10.49 -3.89
CA LEU A 227 -1.48 9.79 -3.51
C LEU A 227 -1.44 8.26 -3.70
N THR A 228 -0.68 7.75 -4.67
CA THR A 228 -0.68 6.31 -4.98
C THR A 228 0.37 5.54 -4.18
N ILE A 229 1.42 6.23 -3.70
CA ILE A 229 2.53 5.62 -2.97
C ILE A 229 2.05 4.87 -1.71
N PRO A 230 1.28 5.46 -0.77
CA PRO A 230 0.85 4.75 0.43
C PRO A 230 -0.03 3.53 0.13
N LEU A 231 -0.90 3.64 -0.88
CA LEU A 231 -1.75 2.54 -1.33
C LEU A 231 -0.90 1.38 -1.86
N ALA A 232 0.02 1.66 -2.79
CA ALA A 232 0.89 0.64 -3.38
C ALA A 232 1.75 -0.06 -2.32
N ILE A 233 2.30 0.71 -1.37
CA ILE A 233 3.06 0.16 -0.24
C ILE A 233 2.18 -0.76 0.61
N ALA A 234 0.98 -0.33 0.98
CA ALA A 234 0.06 -1.12 1.81
C ALA A 234 -0.39 -2.43 1.15
N LEU A 235 -0.41 -2.45 -0.18
CA LEU A 235 -0.66 -3.65 -1.00
C LEU A 235 0.60 -4.50 -1.23
N GLY A 236 1.77 -4.06 -0.80
CA GLY A 236 3.00 -4.85 -0.79
C GLY A 236 3.98 -4.60 -1.94
N CYS A 237 3.91 -3.44 -2.59
CA CYS A 237 4.99 -2.94 -3.44
C CYS A 237 6.14 -2.36 -2.58
N ASP A 238 7.38 -2.66 -2.97
CA ASP A 238 8.59 -2.33 -2.19
C ASP A 238 9.43 -1.23 -2.87
N THR A 239 9.29 -1.04 -4.18
CA THR A 239 9.93 0.09 -4.87
C THR A 239 8.99 0.63 -5.94
N PHE A 240 9.15 1.90 -6.30
CA PHE A 240 8.35 2.54 -7.34
C PHE A 240 9.16 3.68 -7.93
N ASP A 241 9.19 3.78 -9.26
CA ASP A 241 9.92 4.81 -9.97
C ASP A 241 9.03 5.88 -10.57
N SER A 242 9.58 7.06 -10.81
CA SER A 242 8.94 8.02 -11.70
C SER A 242 9.82 9.17 -12.16
N ALA A 243 9.51 9.66 -13.37
CA ALA A 243 9.99 10.94 -13.88
C ALA A 243 9.04 12.11 -13.52
N SER A 244 7.91 11.83 -12.86
CA SER A 244 6.86 12.81 -12.54
C SER A 244 7.40 14.06 -11.84
N TYR A 245 8.37 13.93 -10.92
CA TYR A 245 8.95 15.08 -10.20
C TYR A 245 9.48 16.16 -11.16
N MET A 246 10.09 15.73 -12.27
CA MET A 246 10.69 16.58 -13.30
C MET A 246 9.69 16.92 -14.41
N LEU A 247 8.86 15.96 -14.83
CA LEU A 247 7.83 16.20 -15.84
C LEU A 247 6.81 17.23 -15.35
N TYR A 248 6.39 17.13 -14.09
CA TYR A 248 5.46 18.07 -13.50
C TYR A 248 6.11 19.44 -13.36
N ALA A 249 7.37 19.50 -12.95
CA ALA A 249 8.09 20.76 -12.87
C ALA A 249 8.24 21.47 -14.23
N LYS A 250 8.41 20.72 -15.34
CA LYS A 250 8.43 21.29 -16.70
C LYS A 250 7.10 21.94 -17.08
N ASP A 251 6.00 21.45 -16.53
CA ASP A 251 4.63 21.92 -16.76
C ASP A 251 4.14 22.90 -15.67
N ASP A 252 5.05 23.43 -14.84
CA ASP A 252 4.72 24.27 -13.69
C ASP A 252 3.68 23.61 -12.74
N ARG A 253 3.76 22.28 -12.58
CA ARG A 253 2.96 21.49 -11.64
C ARG A 253 3.73 21.22 -10.35
N TYR A 254 3.10 21.56 -9.23
CA TYR A 254 3.59 21.47 -7.87
C TYR A 254 2.88 20.33 -7.13
N MET A 255 3.65 19.38 -6.59
CA MET A 255 3.12 18.29 -5.77
C MET A 255 2.87 18.75 -4.32
N HIS A 256 1.86 18.20 -3.67
CA HIS A 256 1.63 18.35 -2.23
C HIS A 256 1.05 17.05 -1.66
N ALA A 257 0.89 16.99 -0.33
CA ALA A 257 0.49 15.76 0.37
C ALA A 257 -0.86 15.16 -0.07
N ASN A 258 -1.70 15.94 -0.76
CA ASN A 258 -3.05 15.55 -1.18
C ASN A 258 -3.24 15.58 -2.69
N GLY A 259 -2.19 15.80 -3.50
CA GLY A 259 -2.40 16.01 -4.92
C GLY A 259 -1.29 16.74 -5.65
N THR A 260 -1.66 17.24 -6.82
CA THR A 260 -0.84 18.10 -7.66
C THR A 260 -1.69 19.28 -8.10
N VAL A 261 -1.08 20.47 -8.14
CA VAL A 261 -1.74 21.71 -8.55
C VAL A 261 -0.82 22.51 -9.46
N ARG A 262 -1.38 23.36 -10.32
CA ARG A 262 -0.54 24.28 -11.11
C ARG A 262 0.01 25.36 -10.19
N LEU A 263 1.31 25.65 -10.33
CA LEU A 263 2.00 26.68 -9.55
C LEU A 263 1.32 28.05 -9.70
N GLY A 264 0.74 28.34 -10.86
CA GLY A 264 -0.04 29.55 -11.13
C GLY A 264 -1.24 29.77 -10.20
N GLU A 265 -1.83 28.67 -9.70
CA GLU A 265 -3.05 28.65 -8.87
C GLU A 265 -2.73 28.71 -7.36
N LEU A 266 -1.46 28.58 -6.97
CA LEU A 266 -1.06 28.59 -5.58
C LEU A 266 -1.05 30.01 -4.99
N ALA A 267 -1.82 30.18 -3.92
CA ALA A 267 -1.74 31.36 -3.05
C ALA A 267 -0.60 31.24 -2.02
N TYR A 268 -0.33 30.03 -1.54
CA TYR A 268 0.71 29.71 -0.56
C TYR A 268 1.47 28.46 -1.00
N LEU A 269 2.70 28.28 -0.51
CA LEU A 269 3.43 27.02 -0.67
C LEU A 269 3.21 26.17 0.59
N PRO A 270 2.35 25.12 0.57
CA PRO A 270 1.99 24.34 1.75
C PRO A 270 3.05 23.28 2.08
N CYS A 271 4.32 23.68 2.21
CA CYS A 271 5.46 22.80 2.44
C CYS A 271 6.56 23.56 3.21
N GLN A 272 7.41 22.82 3.92
CA GLN A 272 8.52 23.36 4.72
C GLN A 272 9.89 22.92 4.19
N CYS A 273 9.98 22.42 2.95
CA CYS A 273 11.26 22.07 2.34
C CYS A 273 12.10 23.34 2.08
N ALA A 274 13.40 23.15 1.78
CA ALA A 274 14.33 24.26 1.56
C ALA A 274 13.84 25.25 0.48
N VAL A 275 13.14 24.76 -0.56
CA VAL A 275 12.55 25.61 -1.60
C VAL A 275 11.42 26.46 -1.02
N CYS A 276 10.42 25.83 -0.39
CA CYS A 276 9.24 26.52 0.13
C CYS A 276 9.52 27.41 1.34
N ALA A 277 10.63 27.16 2.06
CA ALA A 277 11.13 28.05 3.10
C ALA A 277 11.86 29.28 2.53
N SER A 278 12.38 29.20 1.31
CA SER A 278 13.16 30.27 0.67
C SER A 278 12.33 31.18 -0.24
N TYR A 279 11.15 30.73 -0.66
CA TYR A 279 10.30 31.46 -1.61
C TYR A 279 8.85 31.53 -1.14
N THR A 280 8.19 32.63 -1.44
CA THR A 280 6.72 32.70 -1.52
C THR A 280 6.22 32.12 -2.85
N ALA A 281 4.91 31.84 -2.95
CA ALA A 281 4.30 31.38 -4.20
C ALA A 281 4.43 32.40 -5.34
N SER A 282 4.45 33.70 -5.03
CA SER A 282 4.69 34.75 -6.04
C SER A 282 6.14 34.76 -6.52
N GLU A 283 7.10 34.70 -5.61
CA GLU A 283 8.52 34.73 -5.96
C GLU A 283 8.93 33.50 -6.77
N LEU A 284 8.45 32.31 -6.39
CA LEU A 284 8.70 31.07 -7.13
C LEU A 284 8.14 31.15 -8.56
N ARG A 285 6.94 31.72 -8.74
CA ARG A 285 6.33 31.97 -10.06
C ARG A 285 7.14 32.94 -10.91
N SER A 286 7.70 33.98 -10.28
CA SER A 286 8.45 35.04 -10.96
C SER A 286 9.88 34.67 -11.34
N LEU A 287 10.40 33.51 -10.89
CA LEU A 287 11.67 32.99 -11.39
C LEU A 287 11.64 32.78 -12.92
N ASP A 288 12.80 32.86 -13.55
CA ASP A 288 12.95 32.43 -14.94
C ASP A 288 12.60 30.95 -15.08
N ARG A 289 12.18 30.55 -16.29
CA ARG A 289 11.62 29.22 -16.54
C ARG A 289 12.54 28.08 -16.09
N ASP A 290 13.84 28.19 -16.36
CA ASP A 290 14.78 27.11 -16.08
C ASP A 290 15.06 26.98 -14.58
N ARG A 291 15.27 28.10 -13.88
CA ARG A 291 15.40 28.09 -12.41
C ARG A 291 14.12 27.65 -11.73
N ARG A 292 12.95 28.14 -12.17
CA ARG A 292 11.65 27.75 -11.64
C ARG A 292 11.44 26.25 -11.76
N MET A 293 11.70 25.68 -12.93
CA MET A 293 11.61 24.25 -13.19
C MET A 293 12.52 23.44 -12.25
N VAL A 294 13.77 23.88 -12.01
CA VAL A 294 14.68 23.20 -11.08
C VAL A 294 14.17 23.25 -9.64
N GLU A 295 13.71 24.42 -9.18
CA GLU A 295 13.21 24.57 -7.80
C GLU A 295 11.92 23.78 -7.56
N VAL A 296 10.99 23.77 -8.54
CA VAL A 296 9.77 22.94 -8.46
C VAL A 296 10.12 21.45 -8.47
N ALA A 297 11.10 21.01 -9.27
CA ALA A 297 11.55 19.61 -9.29
C ALA A 297 12.18 19.19 -7.95
N ARG A 298 13.01 20.05 -7.35
CA ARG A 298 13.57 19.83 -6.00
C ARG A 298 12.49 19.71 -4.95
N HIS A 299 11.50 20.60 -4.99
CA HIS A 299 10.34 20.54 -4.10
C HIS A 299 9.56 19.21 -4.29
N ASN A 300 9.25 18.82 -5.53
CA ASN A 300 8.52 17.59 -5.82
C ASN A 300 9.25 16.36 -5.28
N LEU A 301 10.59 16.30 -5.41
CA LEU A 301 11.40 15.23 -4.80
C LEU A 301 11.28 15.20 -3.28
N HIS A 302 11.24 16.36 -2.61
CA HIS A 302 11.04 16.42 -1.16
C HIS A 302 9.66 15.89 -0.75
N VAL A 303 8.60 16.20 -1.51
CA VAL A 303 7.26 15.69 -1.23
C VAL A 303 7.21 14.17 -1.38
N LEU A 304 7.77 13.62 -2.46
CA LEU A 304 7.82 12.18 -2.69
C LEU A 304 8.62 11.46 -1.60
N LYS A 305 9.78 11.99 -1.21
CA LYS A 305 10.58 11.45 -0.11
C LYS A 305 9.81 11.47 1.22
N ALA A 306 9.18 12.60 1.55
CA ALA A 306 8.40 12.75 2.77
C ALA A 306 7.22 11.78 2.82
N GLU A 307 6.57 11.50 1.68
CA GLU A 307 5.46 10.53 1.61
C GLU A 307 5.93 9.09 1.89
N VAL A 308 7.07 8.69 1.31
CA VAL A 308 7.67 7.37 1.59
C VAL A 308 8.06 7.26 3.06
N ASP A 309 8.71 8.28 3.63
CA ASP A 309 9.14 8.26 5.03
C ASP A 309 7.96 8.24 5.99
N ALA A 310 6.91 9.01 5.71
CA ALA A 310 5.68 9.00 6.49
C ALA A 310 4.99 7.62 6.43
N THR A 311 5.01 6.97 5.26
CA THR A 311 4.47 5.60 5.12
C THR A 311 5.30 4.59 5.91
N LYS A 312 6.64 4.68 5.87
CA LYS A 312 7.53 3.85 6.71
C LYS A 312 7.24 4.06 8.19
N GLN A 313 7.07 5.30 8.63
CA GLN A 313 6.72 5.58 10.02
C GLN A 313 5.35 5.01 10.39
N ALA A 314 4.36 5.06 9.49
CA ALA A 314 3.05 4.45 9.72
C ALA A 314 3.14 2.92 9.89
N ILE A 315 4.03 2.24 9.14
CA ILE A 315 4.32 0.81 9.34
C ILE A 315 4.92 0.58 10.73
N MET A 316 5.94 1.33 11.11
CA MET A 316 6.60 1.22 12.44
C MET A 316 5.63 1.45 13.59
N ASP A 317 4.69 2.38 13.40
CA ASP A 317 3.67 2.72 14.39
C ASP A 317 2.51 1.72 14.46
N GLY A 318 2.42 0.77 13.51
CA GLY A 318 1.26 -0.10 13.33
C GLY A 318 0.00 0.65 12.90
N ARG A 319 0.15 1.80 12.23
CA ARG A 319 -0.93 2.71 11.83
C ARG A 319 -1.07 2.84 10.31
N LEU A 320 -0.60 1.86 9.55
CA LEU A 320 -0.62 1.96 8.09
C LEU A 320 -2.06 2.02 7.54
N TRP A 321 -2.97 1.23 8.12
CA TRP A 321 -4.39 1.28 7.74
C TRP A 321 -4.96 2.69 7.88
N GLU A 322 -4.78 3.31 9.04
CA GLU A 322 -5.24 4.67 9.33
C GLU A 322 -4.64 5.68 8.35
N TYR A 323 -3.34 5.56 8.06
CA TYR A 323 -2.64 6.46 7.14
C TYR A 323 -3.17 6.34 5.70
N VAL A 324 -3.39 5.12 5.22
CA VAL A 324 -3.97 4.87 3.89
C VAL A 324 -5.40 5.40 3.81
N MET A 325 -6.23 5.19 4.83
CA MET A 325 -7.61 5.71 4.87
C MET A 325 -7.64 7.23 4.91
N GLN A 326 -6.69 7.88 5.59
CA GLN A 326 -6.56 9.34 5.57
C GLN A 326 -6.22 9.82 4.15
N LYS A 327 -5.29 9.16 3.47
CA LYS A 327 -4.86 9.50 2.11
C LYS A 327 -5.95 9.24 1.08
N ALA A 328 -6.73 8.18 1.24
CA ALA A 328 -7.84 7.85 0.35
C ALA A 328 -8.88 8.96 0.23
N ARG A 329 -9.12 9.71 1.32
CA ARG A 329 -10.06 10.84 1.33
C ARG A 329 -9.61 12.04 0.48
N ALA A 330 -8.39 12.04 -0.05
CA ALA A 330 -7.94 13.07 -0.98
C ALA A 330 -8.58 12.96 -2.38
N HIS A 331 -9.05 11.77 -2.78
CA HIS A 331 -9.66 11.59 -4.11
C HIS A 331 -10.70 10.45 -4.13
N PRO A 332 -11.90 10.64 -4.74
CA PRO A 332 -12.95 9.60 -4.79
C PRO A 332 -12.49 8.26 -5.39
N LYS A 333 -11.68 8.29 -6.46
CA LYS A 333 -11.11 7.07 -7.05
C LYS A 333 -10.16 6.30 -6.13
N LEU A 334 -9.53 7.00 -5.18
CA LEU A 334 -8.69 6.35 -4.18
C LEU A 334 -9.56 5.71 -3.08
N MET A 335 -10.71 6.34 -2.76
CA MET A 335 -11.74 5.71 -1.92
C MET A 335 -12.28 4.43 -2.54
N GLU A 336 -12.58 4.42 -3.85
CA GLU A 336 -13.00 3.19 -4.56
C GLU A 336 -11.98 2.05 -4.38
N ALA A 337 -10.67 2.36 -4.44
CA ALA A 337 -9.62 1.36 -4.27
C ALA A 337 -9.54 0.79 -2.85
N VAL A 338 -9.59 1.62 -1.80
CA VAL A 338 -9.49 1.13 -0.41
C VAL A 338 -10.76 0.41 0.05
N GLN A 339 -11.91 0.70 -0.55
CA GLN A 339 -13.14 -0.06 -0.31
C GLN A 339 -12.99 -1.53 -0.69
N LEU A 340 -12.15 -1.85 -1.67
CA LEU A 340 -11.87 -3.24 -2.05
C LEU A 340 -11.19 -4.05 -0.93
N PHE A 341 -10.60 -3.41 0.07
CA PHE A 341 -9.95 -4.12 1.19
C PHE A 341 -10.96 -4.93 2.02
N ALA A 342 -12.25 -4.61 1.90
CA ALA A 342 -13.34 -5.39 2.47
C ALA A 342 -13.56 -6.74 1.78
N ASN A 343 -13.01 -6.95 0.59
CA ASN A 343 -13.21 -8.18 -0.19
C ASN A 343 -12.18 -9.26 0.18
N ASP A 344 -12.54 -10.52 -0.04
CA ASP A 344 -11.66 -11.68 0.23
C ASP A 344 -10.40 -11.69 -0.67
N GLU A 345 -10.48 -11.06 -1.84
CA GLU A 345 -9.34 -10.85 -2.76
C GLU A 345 -8.16 -10.14 -2.06
N PHE A 346 -8.45 -9.31 -1.06
CA PHE A 346 -7.46 -8.58 -0.24
C PHE A 346 -7.23 -9.25 1.12
N GLY A 347 -7.63 -10.52 1.30
CA GLY A 347 -7.42 -11.28 2.54
C GLY A 347 -5.95 -11.42 2.92
N TYR A 348 -5.04 -11.42 1.94
CA TYR A 348 -3.59 -11.52 2.15
C TYR A 348 -3.00 -10.35 2.96
N LEU A 349 -3.69 -9.20 3.03
CA LEU A 349 -3.28 -8.09 3.90
C LEU A 349 -3.16 -8.54 5.36
N ALA A 350 -3.97 -9.51 5.78
CA ALA A 350 -3.94 -10.05 7.14
C ALA A 350 -2.71 -10.90 7.46
N GLU A 351 -2.00 -11.40 6.45
CA GLU A 351 -0.80 -12.24 6.63
C GLU A 351 0.40 -11.40 7.10
N GLY A 352 0.53 -10.17 6.61
CA GLY A 352 1.59 -9.25 7.03
C GLY A 352 1.19 -8.29 8.15
N THR A 353 -0.09 -8.21 8.52
CA THR A 353 -0.52 -7.44 9.71
C THR A 353 -0.12 -8.14 11.01
N PRO A 354 0.68 -7.49 11.88
CA PRO A 354 1.08 -8.06 13.17
C PRO A 354 -0.11 -8.54 14.02
N ALA A 355 0.11 -9.60 14.80
CA ALA A 355 -0.87 -10.11 15.76
C ALA A 355 -1.19 -9.08 16.86
N PHE A 356 -0.19 -8.28 17.23
CA PHE A 356 -0.22 -7.24 18.25
C PHE A 356 0.51 -6.00 17.72
N LYS A 357 0.05 -4.81 18.13
CA LYS A 357 0.67 -3.53 17.83
C LYS A 357 0.85 -2.75 19.13
N GLU A 358 1.98 -2.05 19.27
CA GLU A 358 2.29 -1.29 20.50
C GLU A 358 1.34 -0.11 20.72
N LYS A 359 0.81 0.46 19.62
CA LYS A 359 -0.14 1.57 19.67
C LYS A 359 -1.57 1.06 19.50
N ALA A 360 -2.50 1.70 20.21
CA ALA A 360 -3.93 1.43 20.05
C ALA A 360 -4.41 1.78 18.64
N ILE A 361 -5.23 0.92 18.05
CA ILE A 361 -5.80 1.12 16.71
C ILE A 361 -7.01 2.04 16.75
N PHE A 362 -7.31 2.72 15.65
CA PHE A 362 -8.44 3.64 15.58
C PHE A 362 -9.56 3.10 14.68
N PHE A 363 -10.79 3.32 15.13
CA PHE A 363 -12.01 3.06 14.38
C PHE A 363 -12.75 4.36 14.10
N PHE A 364 -12.84 4.72 12.83
CA PHE A 364 -13.48 5.92 12.33
C PHE A 364 -14.82 5.58 11.67
N ASP A 365 -14.78 4.82 10.58
CA ASP A 365 -15.91 4.60 9.66
C ASP A 365 -16.12 3.11 9.38
N ALA A 366 -17.30 2.73 8.87
CA ALA A 366 -17.72 1.35 8.68
C ALA A 366 -16.69 0.43 7.99
N ILE A 367 -15.89 0.94 7.04
CA ILE A 367 -14.83 0.17 6.38
C ILE A 367 -13.82 -0.43 7.37
N ASP A 368 -13.58 0.22 8.50
CA ASP A 368 -12.63 -0.23 9.52
C ASP A 368 -13.07 -1.54 10.19
N GLN A 369 -14.34 -1.97 10.04
CA GLN A 369 -14.77 -3.29 10.49
C GLN A 369 -14.02 -4.40 9.72
N HIS A 370 -13.54 -4.13 8.51
CA HIS A 370 -12.86 -5.11 7.67
C HIS A 370 -11.35 -5.14 7.85
N ARG A 371 -10.78 -4.28 8.71
CA ARG A 371 -9.34 -4.32 8.98
C ARG A 371 -8.91 -5.68 9.57
N PRO A 372 -7.70 -6.16 9.27
CA PRO A 372 -7.27 -7.49 9.70
C PRO A 372 -7.36 -7.76 11.20
N GLU A 373 -7.07 -6.77 12.04
CA GLU A 373 -7.12 -6.90 13.50
C GLU A 373 -8.55 -7.15 14.00
N ALA A 374 -9.53 -6.43 13.45
CA ALA A 374 -10.94 -6.58 13.80
C ALA A 374 -11.50 -7.93 13.32
N ARG A 375 -11.16 -8.33 12.08
CA ARG A 375 -11.49 -9.66 11.54
C ARG A 375 -10.93 -10.79 12.42
N ARG A 376 -9.66 -10.71 12.80
CA ARG A 376 -8.99 -11.69 13.65
C ARG A 376 -9.64 -11.79 15.03
N TYR A 377 -10.00 -10.66 15.62
CA TYR A 377 -10.69 -10.63 16.90
C TYR A 377 -12.09 -11.26 16.82
N ARG A 378 -12.88 -10.94 15.80
CA ARG A 378 -14.18 -11.58 15.59
C ARG A 378 -14.06 -13.09 15.37
N LYS A 379 -13.01 -13.55 14.69
CA LYS A 379 -12.71 -14.99 14.57
C LYS A 379 -12.44 -15.62 15.94
N LEU A 380 -11.62 -14.98 16.79
CA LEU A 380 -11.38 -15.43 18.16
C LEU A 380 -12.70 -15.53 18.96
N VAL A 381 -13.56 -14.52 18.84
CA VAL A 381 -14.88 -14.49 19.50
C VAL A 381 -15.79 -15.60 19.00
N SER A 382 -15.73 -15.95 17.71
CA SER A 382 -16.55 -17.03 17.14
C SER A 382 -16.18 -18.41 17.72
N GLU A 383 -14.94 -18.58 18.18
CA GLU A 383 -14.44 -19.80 18.81
C GLU A 383 -14.61 -19.79 20.35
N PHE A 384 -15.10 -18.67 20.91
CA PHE A 384 -15.32 -18.54 22.35
C PHE A 384 -16.45 -19.46 22.84
N ALA A 385 -16.16 -20.20 23.91
CA ALA A 385 -17.11 -21.13 24.53
C ALA A 385 -17.35 -20.78 26.01
N SER A 386 -18.62 -20.55 26.34
CA SER A 386 -19.13 -20.33 27.68
C SER A 386 -19.91 -21.55 28.15
N ARG A 387 -19.77 -21.88 29.44
CA ARG A 387 -20.62 -22.90 30.10
C ARG A 387 -21.92 -22.29 30.65
N LYS A 388 -22.04 -20.97 30.61
CA LYS A 388 -23.14 -20.21 31.20
C LYS A 388 -24.35 -20.25 30.25
N LYS A 389 -25.57 -20.18 30.81
CA LYS A 389 -26.82 -20.27 30.03
C LYS A 389 -27.47 -18.92 29.74
N SER A 390 -27.10 -17.91 30.51
CA SER A 390 -27.53 -16.53 30.31
C SER A 390 -26.39 -15.65 29.81
N LEU A 391 -26.74 -14.60 29.06
CA LEU A 391 -25.84 -13.60 28.51
C LEU A 391 -26.34 -12.20 28.86
N VAL A 392 -25.44 -11.35 29.35
CA VAL A 392 -25.66 -9.92 29.54
C VAL A 392 -24.75 -9.13 28.61
N LEU A 393 -25.36 -8.30 27.77
CA LEU A 393 -24.69 -7.39 26.83
C LEU A 393 -24.89 -5.94 27.24
N PHE A 394 -23.84 -5.13 27.13
CA PHE A 394 -23.91 -3.68 27.34
C PHE A 394 -22.88 -2.95 26.46
N PRO A 395 -23.04 -1.65 26.18
CA PRO A 395 -22.12 -0.94 25.28
C PRO A 395 -20.71 -0.91 25.86
N GLU A 396 -19.72 -0.97 24.98
CA GLU A 396 -18.33 -0.70 25.36
C GLU A 396 -18.17 0.75 25.84
N GLY A 397 -17.44 0.92 26.95
CA GLY A 397 -17.07 2.23 27.50
C GLY A 397 -15.60 2.57 27.23
N GLU A 398 -15.14 3.73 27.70
CA GLU A 398 -13.77 4.22 27.45
C GLU A 398 -12.69 3.56 28.31
N ILE A 399 -13.09 2.86 29.37
CA ILE A 399 -12.17 2.21 30.29
C ILE A 399 -11.97 0.77 29.83
N HIS A 400 -10.75 0.46 29.42
CA HIS A 400 -10.33 -0.87 29.01
C HIS A 400 -9.24 -1.44 29.94
N PRO A 401 -9.25 -2.75 30.22
CA PRO A 401 -10.33 -3.70 29.94
C PRO A 401 -11.57 -3.39 30.78
N PHE A 402 -12.77 -3.62 30.22
CA PHE A 402 -14.01 -3.16 30.85
C PHE A 402 -14.31 -3.90 32.17
N TYR A 403 -13.73 -5.08 32.43
CA TYR A 403 -13.90 -5.78 33.70
C TYR A 403 -13.32 -5.01 34.90
N SER A 404 -12.46 -4.02 34.65
CA SER A 404 -11.92 -3.14 35.69
C SER A 404 -12.93 -2.08 36.15
N THR A 405 -14.03 -1.89 35.42
CA THR A 405 -15.01 -0.84 35.69
C THR A 405 -15.90 -1.16 36.90
N ARG A 406 -16.44 -0.12 37.54
CA ARG A 406 -17.50 -0.27 38.55
C ARG A 406 -18.75 -0.92 37.93
N GLY A 407 -19.08 -0.54 36.70
CA GLY A 407 -20.22 -1.06 35.97
C GLY A 407 -20.24 -2.56 35.82
N PHE A 408 -19.12 -3.13 35.37
CA PHE A 408 -18.95 -4.57 35.29
C PHE A 408 -19.19 -5.25 36.64
N ARG A 409 -18.65 -4.69 37.73
CA ARG A 409 -18.80 -5.26 39.08
C ARG A 409 -20.26 -5.29 39.54
N GLU A 410 -21.03 -4.25 39.27
CA GLU A 410 -22.46 -4.24 39.64
C GLU A 410 -23.29 -5.19 38.77
N ILE A 411 -23.06 -5.21 37.45
CA ILE A 411 -23.67 -6.20 36.55
C ILE A 411 -23.35 -7.64 37.00
N ALA A 412 -22.10 -7.92 37.36
CA ALA A 412 -21.69 -9.24 37.82
C ALA A 412 -22.34 -9.65 39.15
N LYS A 413 -22.61 -8.70 40.05
CA LYS A 413 -23.37 -8.96 41.28
C LYS A 413 -24.85 -9.22 40.99
N LYS A 414 -25.45 -8.44 40.07
CA LYS A 414 -26.87 -8.52 39.73
C LYS A 414 -27.22 -9.78 38.94
N PHE A 415 -26.31 -10.25 38.09
CA PHE A 415 -26.48 -11.42 37.23
C PHE A 415 -25.43 -12.50 37.56
N PRO A 416 -25.46 -13.10 38.76
CA PRO A 416 -24.49 -14.11 39.15
C PRO A 416 -24.60 -15.33 38.22
N GLY A 417 -23.47 -15.74 37.64
CA GLY A 417 -23.41 -16.89 36.73
C GLY A 417 -23.79 -16.60 35.27
N ALA A 418 -24.06 -15.34 34.90
CA ALA A 418 -24.26 -14.94 33.50
C ALA A 418 -22.93 -14.71 32.77
N GLN A 419 -22.92 -14.99 31.46
CA GLN A 419 -21.85 -14.53 30.58
C GLN A 419 -21.99 -13.02 30.44
N ILE A 420 -20.91 -12.28 30.66
CA ILE A 420 -20.92 -10.82 30.55
C ILE A 420 -20.02 -10.46 29.37
N ALA A 421 -20.53 -9.65 28.47
CA ALA A 421 -19.79 -9.14 27.34
C ALA A 421 -20.18 -7.69 27.05
N THR A 422 -19.22 -6.90 26.56
CA THR A 422 -19.53 -5.64 25.91
C THR A 422 -19.71 -5.84 24.41
N TYR A 423 -20.13 -4.81 23.70
CA TYR A 423 -20.17 -4.82 22.25
C TYR A 423 -19.57 -3.54 21.67
N ASN A 424 -18.88 -3.69 20.54
CA ASN A 424 -18.28 -2.62 19.76
C ASN A 424 -18.68 -2.82 18.28
N PRO A 425 -19.16 -1.79 17.56
CA PRO A 425 -19.63 -1.93 16.17
C PRO A 425 -18.62 -2.57 15.21
N PHE A 426 -17.32 -2.41 15.48
CA PHE A 426 -16.23 -2.93 14.65
C PHE A 426 -15.76 -4.30 15.13
N LEU A 427 -15.59 -4.49 16.44
CA LEU A 427 -15.05 -5.75 17.00
C LEU A 427 -16.11 -6.82 17.26
N GLY A 428 -17.40 -6.47 17.18
CA GLY A 428 -18.50 -7.37 17.51
C GLY A 428 -18.67 -7.51 19.02
N ILE A 429 -18.88 -8.74 19.48
CA ILE A 429 -19.06 -9.04 20.90
C ILE A 429 -17.71 -9.24 21.59
N ILE A 430 -17.55 -8.66 22.79
CA ILE A 430 -16.31 -8.68 23.57
C ILE A 430 -16.60 -9.33 24.93
N PRO A 431 -16.38 -10.65 25.08
CA PRO A 431 -16.50 -11.32 26.37
C PRO A 431 -15.49 -10.80 27.38
N ALA A 432 -15.88 -10.74 28.66
CA ALA A 432 -15.03 -10.23 29.73
C ALA A 432 -13.68 -10.95 29.80
N GLU A 433 -13.70 -12.28 29.60
CA GLU A 433 -12.54 -13.17 29.69
C GLU A 433 -11.47 -12.92 28.62
N ILE A 434 -11.80 -12.23 27.53
CA ILE A 434 -10.85 -11.87 26.46
C ILE A 434 -10.84 -10.36 26.16
N SER A 435 -11.41 -9.56 27.05
CA SER A 435 -11.55 -8.11 26.84
C SER A 435 -10.22 -7.35 26.92
N ASP A 436 -9.18 -7.94 27.52
CA ASP A 436 -7.80 -7.45 27.57
C ASP A 436 -6.94 -7.86 26.37
N VAL A 437 -7.46 -8.71 25.49
CA VAL A 437 -6.77 -9.16 24.27
C VAL A 437 -6.78 -8.03 23.24
N PHE A 438 -5.67 -7.84 22.53
CA PHE A 438 -5.60 -6.90 21.42
C PHE A 438 -6.54 -7.31 20.26
N PRO A 439 -7.31 -6.38 19.66
CA PRO A 439 -7.37 -4.94 19.92
C PRO A 439 -8.50 -4.49 20.88
N ALA A 440 -9.22 -5.39 21.56
CA ALA A 440 -10.37 -5.03 22.40
C ALA A 440 -10.04 -4.03 23.51
N SER A 441 -8.86 -4.14 24.14
CA SER A 441 -8.40 -3.12 25.10
C SER A 441 -7.54 -2.00 24.52
N HIS A 442 -7.16 -2.13 23.25
CA HIS A 442 -6.18 -1.26 22.60
C HIS A 442 -6.80 -0.64 21.35
N ASN A 443 -7.98 -0.05 21.52
CA ASN A 443 -8.65 0.68 20.45
C ASN A 443 -9.20 2.02 20.94
N VAL A 444 -9.42 2.93 19.99
CA VAL A 444 -10.18 4.16 20.21
C VAL A 444 -11.22 4.26 19.10
N THR A 445 -12.47 4.42 19.50
CA THR A 445 -13.61 4.48 18.57
C THR A 445 -14.20 5.88 18.59
N ALA A 446 -14.45 6.46 17.41
CA ALA A 446 -15.14 7.74 17.30
C ALA A 446 -16.56 7.64 17.88
N ARG A 447 -16.98 8.60 18.71
CA ARG A 447 -18.36 8.67 19.20
C ARG A 447 -19.24 9.23 18.09
N ALA A 448 -20.05 8.38 17.47
CA ALA A 448 -20.96 8.74 16.38
C ALA A 448 -22.20 7.84 16.42
N GLU A 449 -23.34 8.38 15.98
CA GLU A 449 -24.50 7.56 15.64
C GLU A 449 -24.17 6.69 14.42
N ARG A 450 -24.62 5.44 14.45
CA ARG A 450 -24.31 4.43 13.44
C ARG A 450 -25.59 3.71 13.04
N ASP A 451 -25.73 3.49 11.74
CA ASP A 451 -26.75 2.60 11.20
C ASP A 451 -26.18 1.17 11.17
N VAL A 452 -26.90 0.21 11.75
CA VAL A 452 -26.45 -1.19 11.76
C VAL A 452 -26.30 -1.79 10.36
N ALA A 453 -27.03 -1.27 9.37
CA ALA A 453 -26.96 -1.74 7.98
C ALA A 453 -25.55 -1.59 7.39
N ASP A 454 -24.76 -0.63 7.89
CA ASP A 454 -23.37 -0.43 7.46
C ASP A 454 -22.38 -1.37 8.17
N TYR A 455 -22.83 -2.14 9.18
CA TYR A 455 -21.98 -3.00 10.03
C TYR A 455 -22.43 -4.48 9.99
N PRO A 456 -22.48 -5.13 8.81
CA PRO A 456 -22.92 -6.51 8.69
C PRO A 456 -22.09 -7.48 9.54
N THR A 457 -20.78 -7.21 9.70
CA THR A 457 -19.89 -8.08 10.48
C THR A 457 -20.21 -8.07 11.98
N PHE A 458 -20.87 -7.01 12.48
CA PHE A 458 -21.37 -6.95 13.85
C PHE A 458 -22.53 -7.93 14.04
N VAL A 459 -23.51 -7.90 13.13
CA VAL A 459 -24.70 -8.77 13.16
C VAL A 459 -24.29 -10.24 13.05
N GLU A 460 -23.34 -10.55 12.17
CA GLU A 460 -22.73 -11.88 12.06
C GLU A 460 -22.06 -12.31 13.37
N SER A 461 -21.24 -11.44 13.97
CA SER A 461 -20.55 -11.72 15.23
C SER A 461 -21.54 -11.98 16.37
N LEU A 462 -22.55 -11.13 16.51
CA LEU A 462 -23.60 -11.26 17.53
C LEU A 462 -24.38 -12.57 17.36
N THR A 463 -24.84 -12.86 16.15
CA THR A 463 -25.61 -14.07 15.86
C THR A 463 -24.77 -15.33 16.10
N GLY A 464 -23.54 -15.36 15.59
CA GLY A 464 -22.62 -16.49 15.77
C GLY A 464 -22.25 -16.70 17.24
N PHE A 465 -21.96 -15.64 17.98
CA PHE A 465 -21.63 -15.71 19.40
C PHE A 465 -22.78 -16.31 20.23
N VAL A 466 -24.01 -15.86 19.99
CA VAL A 466 -25.19 -16.37 20.68
C VAL A 466 -25.46 -17.84 20.34
N ALA A 467 -25.40 -18.18 19.06
CA ALA A 467 -25.67 -19.54 18.59
C ALA A 467 -24.62 -20.55 19.10
N ASN A 468 -23.34 -20.23 19.00
CA ASN A 468 -22.23 -21.13 19.38
C ASN A 468 -22.23 -21.46 20.87
N ASN A 469 -22.73 -20.54 21.71
CA ASN A 469 -22.75 -20.70 23.15
C ASN A 469 -24.10 -21.22 23.69
N GLY A 470 -25.14 -21.28 22.86
CA GLY A 470 -26.45 -21.79 23.23
C GLY A 470 -27.09 -21.02 24.39
N PHE A 471 -26.96 -19.69 24.40
CA PHE A 471 -27.59 -18.84 25.42
C PHE A 471 -29.11 -18.85 25.25
N SER A 472 -29.83 -19.15 26.33
CA SER A 472 -31.30 -19.23 26.36
C SER A 472 -31.97 -18.02 26.99
N ASP A 473 -31.22 -17.23 27.75
CA ASP A 473 -31.68 -16.02 28.43
C ASP A 473 -30.71 -14.88 28.13
N ILE A 474 -31.12 -13.89 27.33
CA ILE A 474 -30.27 -12.80 26.87
C ILE A 474 -30.85 -11.49 27.38
N VAL A 475 -30.04 -10.73 28.12
CA VAL A 475 -30.35 -9.38 28.57
C VAL A 475 -29.40 -8.42 27.85
N ALA A 476 -29.94 -7.44 27.13
CA ALA A 476 -29.17 -6.43 26.44
C ALA A 476 -29.50 -5.04 26.99
N VAL A 477 -28.52 -4.41 27.63
CA VAL A 477 -28.54 -2.96 27.88
C VAL A 477 -28.17 -2.32 26.54
N ALA A 478 -29.14 -1.77 25.84
CA ALA A 478 -29.02 -1.43 24.43
C ALA A 478 -29.15 0.08 24.19
N ASP A 479 -28.15 0.63 23.50
CA ASP A 479 -28.24 1.89 22.78
C ASP A 479 -29.05 1.72 21.47
N PRO A 480 -29.34 2.80 20.71
CA PRO A 480 -30.09 2.70 19.45
C PRO A 480 -29.48 1.70 18.45
N PHE A 481 -28.16 1.65 18.36
CA PHE A 481 -27.43 0.72 17.48
C PHE A 481 -27.73 -0.74 17.83
N MET A 482 -27.58 -1.13 19.10
CA MET A 482 -27.81 -2.50 19.53
C MET A 482 -29.28 -2.92 19.42
N LYS A 483 -30.23 -1.99 19.59
CA LYS A 483 -31.66 -2.27 19.35
C LYS A 483 -31.91 -2.66 17.89
N GLN A 484 -31.31 -1.94 16.95
CA GLN A 484 -31.41 -2.27 15.52
C GLN A 484 -30.73 -3.63 15.24
N ALA A 485 -29.55 -3.87 15.80
CA ALA A 485 -28.82 -5.13 15.62
C ALA A 485 -29.58 -6.36 16.15
N ILE A 486 -30.25 -6.25 17.31
CA ILE A 486 -31.09 -7.33 17.86
C ILE A 486 -32.26 -7.64 16.92
N ALA A 487 -32.89 -6.59 16.36
CA ALA A 487 -34.00 -6.75 15.42
C ALA A 487 -33.54 -7.44 14.12
N GLU A 488 -32.39 -7.01 13.57
CA GLU A 488 -31.82 -7.59 12.35
C GLU A 488 -31.35 -9.03 12.55
N ALA A 489 -30.69 -9.33 13.68
CA ALA A 489 -30.27 -10.66 14.08
C ALA A 489 -31.45 -11.58 14.48
N LYS A 490 -32.68 -11.04 14.58
CA LYS A 490 -33.89 -11.75 15.03
C LYS A 490 -33.71 -12.43 16.40
N LEU A 491 -32.94 -11.81 17.29
CA LEU A 491 -32.62 -12.36 18.59
C LEU A 491 -33.75 -12.12 19.61
N LYS A 492 -34.10 -13.15 20.37
CA LYS A 492 -35.00 -13.03 21.52
C LYS A 492 -34.19 -12.57 22.73
N ALA A 493 -34.12 -11.26 22.94
CA ALA A 493 -33.44 -10.65 24.08
C ALA A 493 -34.39 -9.74 24.88
N ARG A 494 -34.23 -9.72 26.21
CA ARG A 494 -34.81 -8.68 27.05
C ARG A 494 -33.98 -7.41 26.88
N VAL A 495 -34.58 -6.37 26.34
CA VAL A 495 -33.91 -5.09 26.09
C VAL A 495 -34.17 -4.14 27.26
N GLU A 496 -33.10 -3.58 27.81
CA GLU A 496 -33.13 -2.47 28.76
C GLU A 496 -32.45 -1.25 28.12
N ASP A 497 -33.02 -0.06 28.30
CA ASP A 497 -32.46 1.16 27.69
C ASP A 497 -31.13 1.56 28.34
N TYR A 498 -30.12 1.83 27.51
CA TYR A 498 -28.87 2.42 27.99
C TYR A 498 -29.09 3.86 28.49
N SER A 499 -28.52 4.19 29.66
CA SER A 499 -28.26 5.57 30.07
C SER A 499 -26.97 5.63 30.88
N ASP A 500 -26.29 6.78 30.91
CA ASP A 500 -25.03 6.94 31.68
C ASP A 500 -25.21 6.66 33.19
N HIS A 501 -26.44 6.72 33.70
CA HIS A 501 -26.81 6.38 35.08
C HIS A 501 -27.28 4.92 35.26
N VAL A 502 -27.48 4.14 34.20
CA VAL A 502 -27.94 2.73 34.27
C VAL A 502 -26.82 1.81 34.73
N ILE A 503 -25.57 2.06 34.34
CA ILE A 503 -24.42 1.28 34.81
C ILE A 503 -24.19 1.45 36.33
N GLU A 504 -24.61 2.58 36.91
CA GLU A 504 -24.57 2.83 38.37
C GLU A 504 -25.85 2.43 39.13
N ARG A 505 -26.95 2.10 38.41
CA ARG A 505 -28.25 1.70 38.97
C ARG A 505 -28.59 0.20 38.78
N LEU A 506 -27.93 -0.48 37.84
CA LEU A 506 -27.85 -1.94 37.80
C LEU A 506 -26.93 -2.40 38.92
#